data_AF-A0A534SZM8-F1
#
_entry.id   AF-A0A534SZM8-F1
#
_cell.length_a   1.000
_cell.length_b   1.000
_cell.length_c   1.000
_cell.angle_alpha   90.00
_cell.angle_beta   90.00
_cell.angle_gamma   90.00
#
_symmetry.space_group_name_H-M   'P 1'
#
loop_
_entity.id
_entity.type
_entity.pdbx_description
1 polymer ?
#
loop_
_entity_poly.entity_id
_entity_poly.type
_entity_poly.pdbx_seq_one_letter_code
_entity_poly.pdbx_strand_id
1 'polypeptide(L)'
;TLWDVMDHYNKGGVPNPNLDGGMQRLGLTEAEIEDMVSFMASLTSAKLGEFGKQEMARQQARKNVRPERDTAVATGKKGDLGDLAPTPDRAKPAAFGVLVRKGTSYD
;
A
#
# COMPACT_ATOMS: atom_id res chain seq x y z
N THR A 1 9.10 7.88 -7.25
CA THR A 1 9.50 8.48 -5.96
C THR A 1 9.09 7.54 -4.84
N LEU A 2 9.54 7.73 -3.61
CA LEU A 2 9.06 6.94 -2.47
C LEU A 2 7.55 7.09 -2.30
N TRP A 3 6.97 8.27 -2.56
CA TRP A 3 5.52 8.46 -2.59
C TRP A 3 4.79 7.59 -3.63
N ASP A 4 5.35 7.43 -4.84
CA ASP A 4 4.76 6.55 -5.86
C ASP A 4 4.77 5.09 -5.43
N VAL A 5 5.86 4.65 -4.79
CA VAL A 5 5.97 3.30 -4.22
C VAL A 5 4.92 3.11 -3.13
N MET A 6 4.81 4.09 -2.22
CA MET A 6 3.81 4.04 -1.17
C MET A 6 2.40 4.00 -1.75
N ASP A 7 2.06 4.82 -2.75
CA ASP A 7 0.74 4.78 -3.38
C ASP A 7 0.45 3.45 -4.07
N HIS A 8 1.44 2.87 -4.75
CA HIS A 8 1.30 1.58 -5.41
C HIS A 8 0.86 0.50 -4.41
N TYR A 9 1.54 0.40 -3.27
CA TYR A 9 1.13 -0.56 -2.23
C TYR A 9 -0.11 -0.12 -1.47
N ASN A 10 -0.33 1.18 -1.34
CA ASN A 10 -1.50 1.71 -0.65
C ASN A 10 -2.82 1.25 -1.30
N LYS A 11 -2.81 1.14 -2.64
CA LYS A 11 -3.94 0.60 -3.42
C LYS A 11 -3.94 -0.93 -3.56
N GLY A 12 -3.02 -1.64 -2.91
CA GLY A 12 -2.89 -3.11 -2.99
C GLY A 12 -2.12 -3.61 -4.22
N GLY A 13 -1.31 -2.75 -4.85
CA GLY A 13 -0.49 -3.09 -6.00
C GLY A 13 -1.24 -3.06 -7.34
N VAL A 14 -0.78 -3.88 -8.29
CA VAL A 14 -1.43 -4.11 -9.57
C VAL A 14 -2.16 -5.45 -9.53
N PRO A 15 -3.50 -5.46 -9.68
CA PRO A 15 -4.28 -6.69 -9.75
C PRO A 15 -3.75 -7.61 -10.85
N ASN A 16 -3.56 -8.89 -10.52
CA ASN A 16 -3.15 -9.90 -11.49
C ASN A 16 -3.66 -11.28 -11.07
N PRO A 17 -3.80 -12.25 -12.00
CA PRO A 17 -4.38 -13.57 -11.70
C PRO A 17 -3.58 -14.42 -10.70
N ASN A 18 -2.30 -14.08 -10.49
CA ASN A 18 -1.41 -14.80 -9.58
C ASN A 18 -1.14 -14.00 -8.29
N LEU A 19 -1.96 -12.98 -8.00
CA LEU A 19 -1.83 -12.21 -6.78
C LEU A 19 -2.22 -13.08 -5.58
N ASP A 20 -1.38 -13.09 -4.56
CA ASP A 20 -1.66 -13.80 -3.32
C ASP A 20 -2.95 -13.28 -2.67
N GLY A 21 -3.85 -14.18 -2.28
CA GLY A 21 -5.17 -13.82 -1.72
C GLY A 21 -5.10 -13.12 -0.35
N GLY A 22 -3.94 -13.15 0.32
CA GLY A 22 -3.65 -12.40 1.51
C GLY A 22 -3.17 -10.96 1.24
N MET A 23 -2.96 -10.56 -0.01
CA MET A 23 -2.59 -9.18 -0.35
C MET A 23 -3.74 -8.21 -0.06
N GLN A 24 -3.43 -7.15 0.68
CA GLN A 24 -4.40 -6.14 1.10
C GLN A 24 -3.97 -4.73 0.68
N ARG A 25 -4.96 -3.85 0.48
CA ARG A 25 -4.72 -2.41 0.48
C ARG A 25 -4.27 -1.98 1.86
N LEU A 26 -3.35 -1.02 1.92
CA LEU A 26 -2.93 -0.43 3.18
C LEU A 26 -3.93 0.63 3.67
N GLY A 27 -4.57 1.36 2.74
CA GLY A 27 -5.59 2.37 3.07
C GLY A 27 -5.05 3.57 3.86
N LEU A 28 -3.75 3.85 3.79
CA LEU A 28 -3.06 4.95 4.46
C LEU A 28 -3.56 6.32 3.98
N THR A 29 -3.67 7.23 4.93
CA THR A 29 -3.87 8.66 4.71
C THR A 29 -2.61 9.32 4.14
N GLU A 30 -2.73 10.58 3.70
CA GLU A 30 -1.57 11.33 3.20
C GLU A 30 -0.50 11.53 4.28
N ALA A 31 -0.90 11.86 5.50
CA ALA A 31 0.02 12.06 6.61
C ALA A 31 0.77 10.76 6.96
N GLU A 32 0.07 9.62 7.01
CA GLU A 32 0.72 8.33 7.26
C GLU A 32 1.70 7.94 6.15
N ILE A 33 1.42 8.32 4.90
CA ILE A 33 2.39 8.14 3.80
C ILE A 33 3.60 9.04 3.98
N GLU A 34 3.42 10.30 4.36
CA GLU A 34 4.53 11.20 4.67
C GLU A 34 5.40 10.64 5.80
N ASP A 35 4.79 10.09 6.84
CA ASP A 35 5.48 9.44 7.95
C ASP A 35 6.27 8.20 7.49
N MET A 36 5.68 7.35 6.64
CA MET A 36 6.39 6.18 6.12
C MET A 36 7.56 6.57 5.23
N VAL A 37 7.40 7.58 4.40
CA VAL A 37 8.50 8.09 3.57
C VAL A 37 9.62 8.68 4.43
N SER A 38 9.28 9.39 5.51
CA SER A 38 10.24 9.90 6.49
C SER A 38 11.00 8.76 7.18
N PHE A 39 10.27 7.72 7.61
CA PHE A 39 10.86 6.52 8.19
C PHE A 39 11.82 5.84 7.20
N MET A 40 11.40 5.61 5.95
CA MET A 40 12.27 5.01 4.92
C MET A 40 13.53 5.85 4.65
N ALA A 41 13.40 7.18 4.61
CA ALA A 41 14.55 8.07 4.47
C ALA A 41 15.54 7.92 5.64
N SER A 42 15.06 7.69 6.87
CA SER A 42 15.89 7.49 8.06
C SER A 42 16.73 6.20 8.02
N LEU A 43 16.33 5.22 7.21
CA LEU A 43 17.07 3.96 7.04
C LEU A 43 18.29 4.10 6.12
N THR A 44 18.55 5.31 5.58
CA THR A 44 19.72 5.55 4.73
C THR A 44 21.00 5.49 5.56
N SER A 45 21.91 4.59 5.19
CA SER A 45 23.21 4.45 5.88
C SER A 45 24.01 5.76 5.89
N ALA A 46 24.78 6.00 6.96
CA ALA A 46 25.57 7.23 7.12
C ALA A 46 26.55 7.48 5.96
N LYS A 47 27.13 6.41 5.39
CA LYS A 47 28.02 6.49 4.21
C LYS A 47 27.35 7.15 2.99
N LEU A 48 26.03 7.03 2.89
CA LEU A 48 25.23 7.58 1.80
C LEU A 48 24.49 8.87 2.21
N GLY A 49 24.75 9.44 3.38
CA GLY A 49 23.94 10.52 3.95
C GLY A 49 23.77 11.74 3.02
N GLU A 50 24.85 12.22 2.42
CA GLU A 50 24.77 13.38 1.51
C GLU A 50 24.02 13.06 0.22
N PHE A 51 24.28 11.89 -0.37
CA PHE A 51 23.53 11.42 -1.53
C PHE A 51 22.04 11.23 -1.21
N GLY A 52 21.73 10.66 -0.04
CA GLY A 52 20.36 10.47 0.43
C GLY A 52 19.61 11.78 0.61
N LYS A 53 20.24 12.81 1.20
CA LYS A 53 19.65 14.15 1.31
C LYS A 53 19.34 14.77 -0.05
N GLN A 54 20.29 14.69 -0.99
CA GLN A 54 20.12 15.22 -2.34
C GLN A 54 18.98 14.50 -3.09
N GLU A 55 18.95 13.17 -3.02
CA GLU A 55 17.91 12.37 -3.67
C GLU A 55 16.54 12.60 -3.02
N MET A 56 16.46 12.71 -1.69
CA MET A 56 15.22 13.04 -0.99
C MET A 56 14.68 14.41 -1.38
N ALA A 57 15.54 15.43 -1.50
CA ALA A 57 15.13 16.75 -1.99
C ALA A 57 14.59 16.68 -3.42
N ARG A 58 15.25 15.93 -4.31
CA ARG A 58 14.79 15.71 -5.69
C ARG A 58 13.42 15.03 -5.74
N GLN A 59 13.19 14.03 -4.89
CA GLN A 59 11.91 13.35 -4.82
C GLN A 59 10.80 14.21 -4.21
N GLN A 60 11.09 14.96 -3.15
CA GLN A 60 10.14 15.91 -2.55
C GLN A 60 9.67 16.97 -3.54
N ALA A 61 10.56 17.48 -4.40
CA ALA A 61 10.18 18.43 -5.45
C ALA A 61 9.17 17.84 -6.46
N ARG A 62 9.10 16.51 -6.57
CA ARG A 62 8.17 15.78 -7.43
C ARG A 62 6.97 15.18 -6.68
N LYS A 63 6.80 15.45 -5.38
CA LYS A 63 5.75 14.83 -4.56
C LYS A 63 4.33 15.09 -5.04
N ASN A 64 4.11 16.11 -5.87
CA ASN A 64 2.80 16.43 -6.44
C ASN A 64 2.51 15.70 -7.76
N VAL A 65 3.50 14.99 -8.34
CA VAL A 65 3.36 14.23 -9.58
C VAL A 65 3.32 12.74 -9.23
N ARG A 66 2.12 12.26 -8.87
CA ARG A 66 1.90 10.90 -8.32
C ARG A 66 0.93 10.09 -9.18
N PRO A 67 1.39 9.47 -10.28
CA PRO A 67 0.52 8.70 -11.18
C PRO A 67 -0.09 7.45 -10.51
N GLU A 68 0.55 6.89 -9.48
CA GLU A 68 0.05 5.71 -8.77
C GLU A 68 -1.05 6.04 -7.75
N ARG A 69 -1.29 7.33 -7.45
CA ARG A 69 -2.24 7.78 -6.43
C ARG A 69 -3.69 7.46 -6.83
N ASP A 70 -4.29 6.49 -6.16
CA ASP A 70 -5.74 6.23 -6.23
C ASP A 70 -6.31 5.95 -4.83
N THR A 71 -6.75 7.02 -4.16
CA THR A 71 -7.32 6.94 -2.81
C THR A 71 -8.63 6.14 -2.77
N ALA A 72 -9.41 6.15 -3.86
CA ALA A 72 -10.65 5.40 -3.91
C ALA A 72 -10.37 3.88 -3.92
N VAL A 73 -9.37 3.43 -4.67
CA VAL A 73 -8.93 2.03 -4.64
C VAL A 73 -8.31 1.69 -3.28
N ALA A 74 -7.40 2.53 -2.76
CA ALA A 74 -6.77 2.31 -1.46
C ALA A 74 -7.78 2.12 -0.31
N THR A 75 -8.88 2.87 -0.34
CA THR A 75 -9.95 2.78 0.68
C THR A 75 -11.04 1.77 0.35
N GLY A 76 -10.87 0.94 -0.68
CA GLY A 76 -11.84 -0.08 -1.08
C GLY A 76 -13.15 0.47 -1.67
N LYS A 77 -13.20 1.78 -1.99
CA LYS A 77 -14.37 2.44 -2.60
C LYS A 77 -14.43 2.24 -4.12
N LYS A 78 -13.35 1.71 -4.72
CA LYS A 78 -13.23 1.46 -6.17
C LYS A 78 -12.41 0.19 -6.43
N GLY A 79 -12.87 -0.63 -7.37
CA GLY A 79 -12.16 -1.80 -7.87
C GLY A 79 -12.18 -3.00 -6.92
N ASP A 80 -11.96 -4.18 -7.48
CA ASP A 80 -11.74 -5.42 -6.75
C ASP A 80 -10.25 -5.78 -6.81
N LEU A 81 -9.67 -6.33 -5.74
CA LEU A 81 -8.26 -6.78 -5.76
C LEU A 81 -8.11 -8.20 -6.33
N GLY A 82 -9.22 -8.82 -6.77
CA GLY A 82 -9.29 -10.25 -7.08
C GLY A 82 -10.07 -10.97 -5.97
N ASP A 83 -9.91 -12.28 -5.84
CA ASP A 83 -10.55 -13.09 -4.80
C ASP A 83 -10.04 -12.68 -3.40
N LEU A 84 -10.46 -11.51 -2.93
CA LEU A 84 -10.17 -11.00 -1.62
C LEU A 84 -10.77 -11.95 -0.60
N ALA A 85 -9.93 -12.44 0.31
CA ALA A 85 -10.42 -12.78 1.63
C ALA A 85 -11.29 -11.58 2.12
N PRO A 86 -12.49 -11.84 2.67
CA PRO A 86 -13.43 -10.80 3.06
C PRO A 86 -12.73 -9.78 3.95
N THR A 87 -13.20 -8.53 3.88
CA THR A 87 -12.71 -7.43 4.72
C THR A 87 -12.53 -7.95 6.14
N PRO A 88 -11.29 -7.96 6.66
CA PRO A 88 -11.04 -8.62 7.93
C PRO A 88 -11.84 -7.93 9.03
N ASP A 89 -12.62 -8.73 9.75
CA ASP A 89 -13.28 -8.28 10.97
C ASP A 89 -12.19 -7.97 12.00
N ARG A 90 -12.02 -6.69 12.35
CA ARG A 90 -11.03 -6.24 13.33
C ARG A 90 -11.26 -6.85 14.72
N ALA A 91 -12.48 -7.33 15.01
CA ALA A 91 -12.78 -8.06 16.24
C ALA A 91 -12.40 -9.55 16.16
N LYS A 92 -12.05 -10.08 14.98
CA LYS A 92 -11.72 -11.49 14.74
C LYS A 92 -10.43 -11.65 13.94
N PRO A 93 -9.26 -11.36 14.56
CA PRO A 93 -7.95 -11.45 13.91
C PRO A 93 -7.59 -12.84 13.39
N ALA A 94 -8.21 -13.90 13.91
CA ALA A 94 -7.96 -15.27 13.48
C ALA A 94 -8.74 -15.70 12.22
N ALA A 95 -9.75 -14.93 11.77
CA ALA A 95 -10.49 -15.21 10.54
C ALA A 95 -9.82 -14.61 9.28
N PHE A 96 -8.66 -13.99 9.45
CA PHE A 96 -7.87 -13.42 8.37
C PHE A 96 -7.40 -14.54 7.43
N GLY A 97 -7.74 -14.45 6.14
CA GLY A 97 -7.32 -15.39 5.09
C GLY A 97 -8.35 -16.43 4.66
N VAL A 98 -9.58 -16.40 5.19
CA VAL A 98 -10.66 -17.28 4.71
C VAL A 98 -11.15 -16.76 3.35
N LEU A 99 -10.80 -17.42 2.25
CA LEU A 99 -11.31 -17.09 0.92
C LEU A 99 -12.84 -17.21 0.89
N VAL A 100 -13.57 -16.10 0.79
CA VAL A 100 -15.00 -16.14 0.48
C VAL A 100 -15.15 -16.08 -1.03
N ARG A 101 -15.10 -17.25 -1.66
CA ARG A 101 -15.55 -17.38 -3.04
C ARG A 101 -17.06 -17.14 -3.04
N LYS A 102 -17.52 -16.23 -3.90
CA LYS A 102 -18.95 -15.95 -4.12
C LYS A 102 -19.69 -17.26 -4.41
N GLY A 103 -20.30 -17.87 -3.39
CA GLY A 103 -21.17 -19.05 -3.54
C GLY A 103 -20.93 -20.28 -2.66
N THR A 104 -19.90 -20.38 -1.82
CA THR A 104 -19.81 -21.51 -0.87
C THR A 104 -18.93 -21.17 0.33
N SER A 105 -19.54 -21.02 1.50
CA SER A 105 -18.84 -21.22 2.77
C SER A 105 -18.62 -22.72 2.95
N TYR A 106 -17.39 -23.12 3.27
CA TYR A 106 -17.18 -24.43 3.89
C TYR A 106 -17.31 -24.22 5.39
N ASP A 107 -18.31 -24.88 5.99
CA ASP A 107 -18.51 -24.99 7.44
C ASP A 107 -17.32 -25.70 8.12
#